data_AF-A0A352PSV1-F1
#
_entry.id   AF-A0A352PSV1-F1
#
_cell.length_a   1.000
_cell.length_b   1.000
_cell.length_c   1.000
_cell.angle_alpha   90.00
_cell.angle_beta   90.00
_cell.angle_gamma   90.00
#
_symmetry.space_group_name_H-M   'P 1'
#
loop_
_entity.id
_entity.type
_entity.pdbx_description
1 polymer ?
#
loop_
_entity_poly.entity_id
_entity_poly.type
_entity_poly.pdbx_seq_one_letter_code
_entity_poly.pdbx_strand_id
1 'polypeptide(L)'
;DRQRLRLLSEPMAEVEADWLELYGEILFDRSLPSALKAYFLRIDEQPLERRYCTWYRELVVAREKLMLAVNRAFRPSLREEFLELDTYVISPDESLKRGIENRLLKQILLDLIVVDDSADSHELIDLHFSLATTAQDRVTALLALNRSSSPHRRALLEETYHAWKDHLSGYANYLRVVASGTQPDVFSMMAAERHRPSFDVTQPTWARALFLPMAVNNKMLWTDEGISWSAATVKELAPINATTASRLLNTFQHVAMLRPP
;
A
#
# COMPACT_ATOMS: atom_id res chain seq x y z
N ASP A 1 3.35 -12.47 -15.35
CA ASP A 1 3.26 -13.65 -14.46
C ASP A 1 4.47 -14.58 -14.56
N ARG A 2 4.91 -15.01 -15.76
CA ARG A 2 6.12 -15.86 -15.92
C ARG A 2 7.34 -15.37 -15.12
N GLN A 3 7.66 -14.09 -15.22
CA GLN A 3 8.75 -13.46 -14.45
C GLN A 3 8.57 -13.61 -12.93
N ARG A 4 7.35 -13.45 -12.41
CA ARG A 4 7.03 -13.65 -10.99
C ARG A 4 7.29 -15.11 -10.59
N LEU A 5 6.80 -16.08 -11.37
CA LEU A 5 6.98 -17.50 -11.10
C LEU A 5 8.44 -17.92 -11.10
N ARG A 6 9.25 -17.33 -11.98
CA ARG A 6 10.70 -17.49 -11.98
C ARG A 6 11.29 -17.00 -10.66
N LEU A 7 10.92 -15.82 -10.18
CA LEU A 7 11.37 -15.29 -8.89
C LEU A 7 10.88 -16.12 -7.67
N LEU A 8 9.72 -16.78 -7.77
CA LEU A 8 9.27 -17.70 -6.72
C LEU A 8 10.14 -18.97 -6.64
N SER A 9 10.64 -19.44 -7.78
CA SER A 9 11.47 -20.65 -7.87
C SER A 9 12.96 -20.35 -7.65
N GLU A 10 13.41 -19.19 -8.12
CA GLU A 10 14.79 -18.69 -8.07
C GLU A 10 14.80 -17.25 -7.50
N PRO A 11 14.70 -17.05 -6.17
CA PRO A 11 14.59 -15.72 -5.57
C PRO A 11 15.77 -14.79 -5.90
N MET A 12 16.93 -15.36 -6.21
CA MET A 12 18.14 -14.62 -6.58
C MET A 12 18.21 -14.27 -8.08
N ALA A 13 17.35 -14.84 -8.93
CA ALA A 13 17.36 -14.55 -10.37
C ALA A 13 17.05 -13.07 -10.65
N GLU A 14 17.79 -12.43 -11.54
CA GLU A 14 17.50 -11.07 -11.97
C GLU A 14 16.18 -11.00 -12.76
N VAL A 15 15.61 -9.80 -12.81
CA VAL A 15 14.45 -9.52 -13.67
C VAL A 15 14.93 -9.46 -15.12
N GLU A 16 14.22 -10.16 -16.02
CA GLU A 16 14.61 -10.28 -17.43
C GLU A 16 14.51 -8.95 -18.17
N ALA A 17 15.45 -8.70 -19.08
CA ALA A 17 15.47 -7.49 -19.91
C ALA A 17 14.19 -7.35 -20.74
N ASP A 18 13.75 -8.42 -21.40
CA ASP A 18 12.53 -8.45 -22.20
C ASP A 18 11.27 -8.09 -21.37
N TRP A 19 11.24 -8.47 -20.09
CA TRP A 19 10.14 -8.10 -19.20
C TRP A 19 10.15 -6.60 -18.89
N LEU A 20 11.34 -6.02 -18.66
CA LEU A 20 11.50 -4.58 -18.45
C LEU A 20 11.22 -3.77 -19.72
N GLU A 21 11.63 -4.26 -20.89
CA GLU A 21 11.34 -3.63 -22.19
C GLU A 21 9.84 -3.53 -22.42
N LEU A 22 9.10 -4.64 -22.27
CA LEU A 22 7.64 -4.65 -22.36
C LEU A 22 6.98 -3.70 -21.33
N TYR A 23 7.51 -3.65 -20.11
CA TYR A 23 7.00 -2.72 -19.09
C TYR A 23 7.23 -1.25 -19.52
N GLY A 24 8.40 -0.97 -20.10
CA GLY A 24 8.77 0.32 -20.65
C GLY A 24 7.83 0.75 -21.78
N GLU A 25 7.48 -0.14 -22.71
CA GLU A 25 6.52 0.16 -23.79
C GLU A 25 5.21 0.76 -23.24
N ILE A 26 4.66 0.17 -22.17
CA ILE A 26 3.44 0.64 -21.52
C ILE A 26 3.68 1.96 -20.78
N LEU A 27 4.81 2.09 -20.09
CA LEU A 27 5.17 3.31 -19.37
C LEU A 27 5.32 4.51 -20.33
N PHE A 28 5.88 4.31 -21.51
CA PHE A 28 6.12 5.37 -22.49
C PHE A 28 4.95 5.62 -23.43
N ASP A 29 3.94 4.74 -23.45
CA ASP A 29 2.74 4.96 -24.25
C ASP A 29 1.89 6.12 -23.67
N ARG A 30 1.88 7.23 -24.40
CA ARG A 30 1.09 8.44 -24.09
C ARG A 30 -0.34 8.38 -24.64
N SER A 31 -0.67 7.37 -25.44
CA SER A 31 -2.02 7.18 -26.00
C SER A 31 -2.97 6.45 -25.05
N LEU A 32 -2.43 5.73 -24.05
CA LEU A 32 -3.23 5.00 -23.07
C LEU A 32 -3.96 5.96 -22.12
N PRO A 33 -5.28 5.76 -21.89
CA PRO A 33 -5.99 6.44 -20.80
C PRO A 33 -5.35 6.11 -19.44
N SER A 34 -5.34 7.10 -18.53
CA SER A 34 -4.68 6.97 -17.22
C SER A 34 -5.12 5.73 -16.44
N ALA A 35 -6.41 5.38 -16.48
CA ALA A 35 -6.92 4.18 -15.81
C ALA A 35 -6.35 2.87 -16.36
N LEU A 36 -6.22 2.78 -17.68
CA LEU A 36 -5.69 1.60 -18.35
C LEU A 36 -4.19 1.47 -18.12
N LYS A 37 -3.46 2.60 -18.20
CA LYS A 37 -2.04 2.67 -17.87
C LYS A 37 -1.80 2.26 -16.40
N ALA A 38 -2.60 2.76 -15.48
CA ALA A 38 -2.51 2.40 -14.06
C ALA A 38 -2.78 0.90 -13.81
N TYR A 39 -3.71 0.30 -14.56
CA TYR A 39 -3.99 -1.14 -14.46
C TYR A 39 -2.79 -1.97 -14.92
N PHE A 40 -2.19 -1.63 -16.06
CA PHE A 40 -1.05 -2.38 -16.61
C PHE A 40 0.26 -2.17 -15.83
N LEU A 41 0.50 -0.96 -15.31
CA LEU A 41 1.68 -0.67 -14.50
C LEU A 41 1.57 -1.21 -13.06
N ARG A 42 0.42 -1.75 -12.64
CA ARG A 42 0.29 -2.31 -11.29
C ARG A 42 1.02 -3.65 -11.19
N ILE A 43 2.03 -3.70 -10.33
CA ILE A 43 2.67 -4.95 -9.90
C ILE A 43 1.97 -5.42 -8.62
N ASP A 44 1.07 -6.39 -8.73
CA ASP A 44 0.34 -7.00 -7.60
C ASP A 44 1.06 -8.27 -7.08
N GLU A 45 0.70 -8.72 -5.89
CA GLU A 45 1.14 -9.99 -5.30
C GLU A 45 0.35 -11.17 -5.87
N GLN A 46 -0.84 -10.97 -6.43
CA GLN A 46 -1.68 -12.06 -6.90
C GLN A 46 -1.08 -12.82 -8.11
N PRO A 47 -0.76 -14.12 -7.99
CA PRO A 47 -0.31 -14.95 -9.11
C PRO A 47 -1.49 -15.40 -9.98
N LEU A 48 -1.26 -15.71 -11.26
CA LEU A 48 -2.30 -16.33 -12.10
C LEU A 48 -2.52 -17.79 -11.73
N GLU A 49 -1.44 -18.49 -11.41
CA GLU A 49 -1.48 -19.89 -10.99
C GLU A 49 -1.86 -20.02 -9.51
N ARG A 50 -3.06 -20.56 -9.25
CA ARG A 50 -3.64 -20.65 -7.89
C ARG A 50 -2.80 -21.40 -6.87
N ARG A 51 -1.95 -22.34 -7.31
CA ARG A 51 -1.05 -23.10 -6.41
C ARG A 51 -0.06 -22.21 -5.65
N TYR A 52 0.21 -21.00 -6.15
CA TYR A 52 1.12 -20.04 -5.52
C TYR A 52 0.40 -19.01 -4.64
N CYS A 53 -0.94 -18.98 -4.61
CA CYS A 53 -1.70 -17.93 -3.90
C CYS A 53 -1.42 -17.85 -2.39
N THR A 54 -0.87 -18.91 -1.80
CA THR A 54 -0.53 -19.02 -0.37
C THR A 54 0.97 -18.87 -0.10
N TRP A 55 1.78 -18.56 -1.11
CA TRP A 55 3.21 -18.29 -0.99
C TRP A 55 3.43 -16.83 -0.58
N TYR A 56 2.72 -16.38 0.46
CA TYR A 56 2.53 -14.97 0.78
C TYR A 56 3.86 -14.22 0.93
N ARG A 57 4.82 -14.81 1.66
CA ARG A 57 6.13 -14.19 1.91
C ARG A 57 6.95 -14.09 0.61
N GLU A 58 6.93 -15.14 -0.20
CA GLU A 58 7.64 -15.19 -1.48
C GLU A 58 7.03 -14.23 -2.50
N LEU A 59 5.70 -14.11 -2.54
CA LEU A 59 5.00 -13.17 -3.42
C LEU A 59 5.32 -11.72 -3.06
N VAL A 60 5.42 -11.39 -1.76
CA VAL A 60 5.89 -10.07 -1.30
C VAL A 60 7.31 -9.81 -1.81
N VAL A 61 8.25 -10.74 -1.60
CA VAL A 61 9.64 -10.59 -2.05
C VAL A 61 9.73 -10.45 -3.57
N ALA A 62 9.00 -11.27 -4.32
CA ALA A 62 8.98 -11.22 -5.79
C ALA A 62 8.40 -9.89 -6.29
N ARG A 63 7.31 -9.41 -5.67
CA ARG A 63 6.70 -8.10 -5.99
C ARG A 63 7.69 -6.96 -5.75
N GLU A 64 8.32 -6.91 -4.58
CA GLU A 64 9.29 -5.86 -4.25
C GLU A 64 10.48 -5.88 -5.20
N LYS A 65 10.98 -7.06 -5.57
CA LYS A 65 12.07 -7.19 -6.54
C LYS A 65 11.69 -6.67 -7.93
N LEU A 66 10.47 -6.97 -8.39
CA LEU A 66 9.95 -6.45 -9.67
C LEU A 66 9.80 -4.92 -9.64
N MET A 67 9.23 -4.39 -8.56
CA MET A 67 9.08 -2.94 -8.39
C MET A 67 10.43 -2.22 -8.35
N LEU A 68 11.42 -2.77 -7.63
CA LEU A 68 12.77 -2.23 -7.59
C LEU A 68 13.48 -2.28 -8.94
N ALA A 69 13.28 -3.35 -9.73
CA ALA A 69 13.84 -3.44 -11.07
C ALA A 69 13.26 -2.37 -12.01
N VAL A 70 11.93 -2.17 -11.97
CA VAL A 70 11.25 -1.09 -12.71
C VAL A 70 11.74 0.28 -12.25
N ASN A 71 11.83 0.51 -10.94
CA ASN A 71 12.34 1.76 -10.38
C ASN A 71 13.73 2.06 -10.94
N ARG A 72 14.67 1.11 -10.81
CA ARG A 72 16.06 1.29 -11.26
C ARG A 72 16.16 1.55 -12.77
N ALA A 73 15.36 0.84 -13.57
CA ALA A 73 15.39 0.97 -15.02
C ALA A 73 14.78 2.31 -15.51
N PHE A 74 13.73 2.80 -14.86
CA PHE A 74 12.89 3.87 -15.38
C PHE A 74 12.67 5.05 -14.42
N ARG A 75 13.49 5.19 -13.38
CA ARG A 75 13.31 6.22 -12.33
C ARG A 75 13.06 7.63 -12.88
N PRO A 76 13.87 8.17 -13.81
CA PRO A 76 13.66 9.53 -14.30
C PRO A 76 12.28 9.69 -14.95
N SER A 77 11.88 8.72 -15.77
CA SER A 77 10.60 8.72 -16.48
C SER A 77 9.40 8.50 -15.56
N LEU A 78 9.52 7.65 -14.54
CA LEU A 78 8.47 7.50 -13.52
C LEU A 78 8.22 8.82 -12.79
N ARG A 79 9.30 9.53 -12.43
CA ARG A 79 9.21 10.84 -11.76
C ARG A 79 8.64 11.91 -12.67
N GLU A 80 9.08 11.96 -13.93
CA GLU A 80 8.53 12.87 -14.95
C GLU A 80 7.02 12.67 -15.09
N GLU A 81 6.57 11.45 -15.35
CA GLU A 81 5.14 11.10 -15.47
C GLU A 81 4.35 11.46 -14.20
N PHE A 82 4.92 11.21 -13.02
CA PHE A 82 4.28 11.53 -11.75
C PHE A 82 4.08 13.06 -11.56
N LEU A 83 5.08 13.85 -11.95
CA LEU A 83 5.06 15.31 -11.82
C LEU A 83 4.17 15.97 -12.89
N GLU A 84 4.12 15.41 -14.11
CA GLU A 84 3.25 15.88 -15.20
C GLU A 84 1.77 15.63 -14.91
N LEU A 85 1.44 14.58 -14.16
CA LEU A 85 0.07 14.28 -13.75
C LEU A 85 -0.40 15.25 -12.66
N ASP A 86 -0.93 16.41 -13.05
CA ASP A 86 -1.54 17.33 -12.12
C ASP A 86 -2.86 16.77 -11.58
N THR A 87 -2.89 16.56 -10.25
CA THR A 87 -4.08 16.13 -9.50
C THR A 87 -4.44 17.14 -8.40
N TYR A 88 -3.72 18.26 -8.36
CA TYR A 88 -3.82 19.28 -7.32
C TYR A 88 -4.77 20.39 -7.75
N VAL A 89 -4.78 20.71 -9.04
CA VAL A 89 -5.69 21.71 -9.63
C VAL A 89 -6.97 21.01 -10.10
N ILE A 90 -8.11 21.48 -9.60
CA ILE A 90 -9.42 21.06 -10.10
C ILE A 90 -9.79 21.99 -11.24
N SER A 91 -9.62 21.56 -12.49
CA SER A 91 -10.05 22.33 -13.64
C SER A 91 -11.58 22.32 -13.75
N PRO A 92 -12.26 23.47 -13.96
CA PRO A 92 -13.71 23.53 -14.14
C PRO A 92 -14.23 22.66 -15.28
N ASP A 93 -13.41 22.48 -16.32
CA ASP A 93 -13.74 21.71 -17.52
C ASP A 93 -13.30 20.23 -17.41
N GLU A 94 -12.62 19.84 -16.33
CA GLU A 94 -12.20 18.46 -16.14
C GLU A 94 -13.35 17.58 -15.68
N SER A 95 -13.62 16.52 -16.44
CA SER A 95 -14.60 15.51 -16.01
C SER A 95 -14.14 14.83 -14.72
N LEU A 96 -15.08 14.62 -13.78
CA LEU A 96 -14.85 13.85 -12.54
C LEU A 96 -14.17 12.50 -12.80
N LYS A 97 -14.52 11.85 -13.92
CA LYS A 97 -13.91 10.60 -14.36
C LYS A 97 -12.40 10.75 -14.56
N ARG A 98 -11.96 11.72 -15.38
CA ARG A 98 -10.53 11.96 -15.66
C ARG A 98 -9.74 12.19 -14.37
N GLY A 99 -10.25 13.00 -13.44
CA GLY A 99 -9.61 13.24 -12.16
C GLY A 99 -9.47 11.97 -11.29
N ILE A 100 -10.43 11.03 -11.33
CA ILE A 100 -10.31 9.72 -10.67
C ILE A 100 -9.22 8.87 -11.33
N GLU A 101 -9.19 8.82 -12.65
CA GLU A 101 -8.23 8.02 -13.42
C GLU A 101 -6.79 8.54 -13.24
N ASN A 102 -6.59 9.85 -13.22
CA ASN A 102 -5.28 10.46 -12.97
C ASN A 102 -4.76 10.15 -11.57
N ARG A 103 -5.61 10.26 -10.53
CA ARG A 103 -5.23 9.90 -9.16
C ARG A 103 -4.90 8.41 -9.01
N LEU A 104 -5.59 7.54 -9.74
CA LEU A 104 -5.27 6.11 -9.79
C LEU A 104 -3.86 5.88 -10.36
N LEU A 105 -3.54 6.50 -11.51
CA LEU A 105 -2.22 6.39 -12.12
C LEU A 105 -1.13 6.97 -11.22
N LYS A 106 -1.38 8.14 -10.65
CA LYS A 106 -0.43 8.83 -9.76
C LYS A 106 -0.10 8.01 -8.51
N GLN A 107 -1.08 7.29 -7.95
CA GLN A 107 -0.83 6.34 -6.87
C GLN A 107 0.12 5.20 -7.30
N ILE A 108 -0.11 4.60 -8.47
CA ILE A 108 0.74 3.51 -8.97
C ILE A 108 2.16 3.99 -9.24
N LEU A 109 2.31 5.18 -9.84
CA LEU A 109 3.62 5.78 -10.06
C LEU A 109 4.34 6.06 -8.74
N LEU A 110 3.64 6.62 -7.74
CA LEU A 110 4.25 6.84 -6.42
C LEU A 110 4.71 5.54 -5.79
N ASP A 111 3.87 4.49 -5.79
CA ASP A 111 4.21 3.18 -5.24
C ASP A 111 5.50 2.61 -5.90
N LEU A 112 5.66 2.78 -7.22
CA LEU A 112 6.85 2.38 -7.96
C LEU A 112 8.07 3.24 -7.64
N ILE A 113 7.91 4.56 -7.45
CA ILE A 113 9.02 5.47 -7.15
C ILE A 113 9.57 5.25 -5.74
N VAL A 114 8.69 5.09 -4.75
CA VAL A 114 9.07 5.10 -3.33
C VAL A 114 9.57 3.76 -2.82
N VAL A 115 9.51 2.71 -3.64
CA VAL A 115 9.95 1.36 -3.26
C VAL A 115 11.44 1.27 -2.93
N ASP A 116 12.26 2.19 -3.45
CA ASP A 116 13.69 2.28 -3.15
C ASP A 116 14.00 2.91 -1.79
N ASP A 117 12.99 3.52 -1.15
CA ASP A 117 13.06 4.15 0.16
C ASP A 117 14.18 5.20 0.30
N SER A 118 14.54 5.87 -0.80
CA SER A 118 15.60 6.88 -0.82
C SER A 118 15.13 8.25 -0.33
N ALA A 119 16.07 9.12 0.05
CA ALA A 119 15.77 10.50 0.47
C ALA A 119 15.01 11.28 -0.62
N ASP A 120 15.37 11.10 -1.90
CA ASP A 120 14.67 11.72 -3.05
C ASP A 120 13.23 11.19 -3.21
N SER A 121 12.97 9.94 -2.81
CA SER A 121 11.61 9.40 -2.74
C SER A 121 10.84 9.97 -1.54
N HIS A 122 11.50 10.18 -0.40
CA HIS A 122 10.89 10.84 0.77
C HIS A 122 10.50 12.29 0.47
N GLU A 123 11.37 13.04 -0.20
CA GLU A 123 11.08 14.41 -0.65
C GLU A 123 9.89 14.46 -1.60
N LEU A 124 9.78 13.49 -2.52
CA LEU A 124 8.63 13.42 -3.44
C LEU A 124 7.32 13.12 -2.71
N ILE A 125 7.35 12.28 -1.66
CA ILE A 125 6.19 12.01 -0.80
C ILE A 125 5.77 13.31 -0.08
N ASP A 126 6.72 14.01 0.53
CA ASP A 126 6.46 15.25 1.28
C ASP A 126 5.90 16.35 0.35
N LEU A 127 6.48 16.49 -0.85
CA LEU A 127 5.97 17.38 -1.90
C LEU A 127 4.53 17.00 -2.28
N HIS A 128 4.27 15.71 -2.55
CA HIS A 128 2.94 15.26 -2.93
C HIS A 128 1.91 15.54 -1.84
N PHE A 129 2.25 15.29 -0.58
CA PHE A 129 1.38 15.56 0.56
C PHE A 129 1.07 17.04 0.72
N SER A 130 2.08 17.91 0.61
CA SER A 130 1.91 19.36 0.77
C SER A 130 1.03 19.99 -0.31
N LEU A 131 1.13 19.50 -1.55
CA LEU A 131 0.33 19.98 -2.69
C LEU A 131 -1.07 19.36 -2.75
N ALA A 132 -1.32 18.26 -2.03
CA ALA A 132 -2.58 17.52 -2.14
C ALA A 132 -3.80 18.33 -1.67
N THR A 133 -4.71 18.60 -2.60
CA THR A 133 -6.00 19.27 -2.37
C THR A 133 -7.16 18.29 -2.12
N THR A 134 -6.97 17.01 -2.42
CA THR A 134 -7.98 15.96 -2.22
C THR A 134 -7.59 15.00 -1.08
N ALA A 135 -8.61 14.43 -0.42
CA ALA A 135 -8.38 13.42 0.62
C ALA A 135 -7.67 12.16 0.06
N GLN A 136 -7.94 11.79 -1.20
CA GLN A 136 -7.30 10.62 -1.81
C GLN A 136 -5.79 10.82 -1.95
N ASP A 137 -5.35 11.96 -2.47
CA ASP A 137 -3.92 12.25 -2.66
C ASP A 137 -3.19 12.31 -1.31
N ARG A 138 -3.81 12.94 -0.30
CA ARG A 138 -3.25 12.96 1.06
C ARG A 138 -3.09 11.55 1.63
N VAL A 139 -4.10 10.69 1.50
CA VAL A 139 -3.99 9.30 1.94
C VAL A 139 -2.91 8.56 1.16
N THR A 140 -2.83 8.72 -0.16
CA THR A 140 -1.80 8.09 -1.00
C THR A 140 -0.39 8.46 -0.52
N ALA A 141 -0.13 9.75 -0.31
CA ALA A 141 1.16 10.22 0.22
C ALA A 141 1.44 9.67 1.62
N LEU A 142 0.45 9.69 2.52
CA LEU A 142 0.61 9.17 3.89
C LEU A 142 0.81 7.65 3.95
N LEU A 143 0.20 6.88 3.04
CA LEU A 143 0.45 5.45 2.92
C LEU A 143 1.90 5.18 2.50
N ALA A 144 2.39 5.92 1.50
CA ALA A 144 3.80 5.83 1.08
C ALA A 144 4.74 6.22 2.22
N LEU A 145 4.45 7.33 2.93
CA LEU A 145 5.22 7.79 4.08
C LEU A 145 5.25 6.76 5.21
N ASN A 146 4.11 6.19 5.59
CA ASN A 146 4.05 5.24 6.71
C ASN A 146 4.76 3.91 6.40
N ARG A 147 4.97 3.61 5.11
CA ARG A 147 5.71 2.44 4.65
C ARG A 147 7.21 2.70 4.50
N SER A 148 7.63 3.96 4.42
CA SER A 148 9.02 4.39 4.22
C SER A 148 9.79 4.55 5.54
N SER A 149 11.11 4.67 5.44
CA SER A 149 12.00 5.01 6.57
C SER A 149 12.16 6.51 6.78
N SER A 150 11.33 7.35 6.14
CA SER A 150 11.44 8.81 6.22
C SER A 150 11.52 9.30 7.67
N PRO A 151 12.48 10.20 8.00
CA PRO A 151 12.58 10.79 9.33
C PRO A 151 11.35 11.65 9.68
N HIS A 152 10.63 12.17 8.68
CA HIS A 152 9.41 12.96 8.88
C HIS A 152 8.17 12.10 9.17
N ARG A 153 8.25 10.76 9.01
CA ARG A 153 7.11 9.84 9.11
C ARG A 153 6.28 10.04 10.36
N ARG A 154 6.90 9.99 11.53
CA ARG A 154 6.18 10.07 12.81
C ARG A 154 5.56 11.45 13.04
N ALA A 155 6.29 12.52 12.72
CA ALA A 155 5.82 13.89 12.90
C ALA A 155 4.59 14.18 12.03
N LEU A 156 4.64 13.83 10.73
CA LEU A 156 3.54 14.11 9.81
C LEU A 156 2.29 13.26 10.09
N LEU A 157 2.48 12.03 10.57
CA LEU A 157 1.36 11.19 11.03
C LEU A 157 0.68 11.79 12.26
N GLU A 158 1.43 12.32 13.23
CA GLU A 158 0.84 12.97 14.42
C GLU A 158 0.10 14.27 14.05
N GLU A 159 0.67 15.08 13.15
CA GLU A 159 -0.01 16.27 12.62
C GLU A 159 -1.34 15.88 11.94
N THR A 160 -1.30 14.84 11.09
CA THR A 160 -2.49 14.33 10.41
C THR A 160 -3.52 13.82 11.41
N TYR A 161 -3.10 13.11 12.46
CA TYR A 161 -3.99 12.67 13.53
C TYR A 161 -4.74 13.85 14.13
N HIS A 162 -4.04 14.91 14.54
CA HIS A 162 -4.67 16.10 15.11
C HIS A 162 -5.65 16.78 14.15
N ALA A 163 -5.31 16.82 12.86
CA ALA A 163 -6.18 17.42 11.85
C ALA A 163 -7.43 16.58 11.55
N TRP A 164 -7.36 15.25 11.65
CA TRP A 164 -8.39 14.35 11.11
C TRP A 164 -9.23 13.63 12.17
N LYS A 165 -8.76 13.53 13.41
CA LYS A 165 -9.39 12.73 14.48
C LYS A 165 -10.84 13.09 14.79
N ASP A 166 -11.21 14.37 14.64
CA ASP A 166 -12.55 14.87 14.98
C ASP A 166 -13.57 14.68 13.84
N HIS A 167 -13.12 14.15 12.70
CA HIS A 167 -13.96 13.82 11.55
C HIS A 167 -14.05 12.30 11.37
N LEU A 168 -15.27 11.74 11.29
CA LEU A 168 -15.49 10.29 11.19
C LEU A 168 -14.68 9.64 10.05
N SER A 169 -14.76 10.20 8.84
CA SER A 169 -14.06 9.71 7.65
C SER A 169 -12.57 10.05 7.65
N GLY A 170 -12.21 11.22 8.16
CA GLY A 170 -10.82 11.63 8.34
C GLY A 170 -10.08 10.66 9.26
N TYR A 171 -10.62 10.41 10.45
CA TYR A 171 -9.99 9.52 11.40
C TYR A 171 -9.92 8.08 10.88
N ALA A 172 -10.96 7.60 10.20
CA ALA A 172 -10.94 6.30 9.54
C ALA A 172 -9.82 6.19 8.48
N ASN A 173 -9.59 7.25 7.69
CA ASN A 173 -8.48 7.28 6.73
C ASN A 173 -7.12 7.25 7.43
N TYR A 174 -6.97 8.00 8.53
CA TYR A 174 -5.74 8.00 9.34
C TYR A 174 -5.46 6.62 9.94
N LEU A 175 -6.45 5.98 10.59
CA LEU A 175 -6.30 4.64 11.15
C LEU A 175 -5.92 3.61 10.09
N ARG A 176 -6.50 3.73 8.89
CA ARG A 176 -6.14 2.89 7.73
C ARG A 176 -4.68 3.10 7.31
N VAL A 177 -4.19 4.34 7.29
CA VAL A 177 -2.78 4.65 7.01
C VAL A 177 -1.89 3.96 8.03
N VAL A 178 -2.16 4.14 9.32
CA VAL A 178 -1.38 3.54 10.41
C VAL A 178 -1.31 2.01 10.27
N ALA A 179 -2.46 1.36 10.09
CA ALA A 179 -2.58 -0.09 9.99
C ALA A 179 -1.99 -0.69 8.69
N SER A 180 -1.72 0.14 7.68
CA SER A 180 -1.13 -0.28 6.40
C SER A 180 0.40 -0.15 6.36
N GLY A 181 1.03 0.23 7.49
CA GLY A 181 2.48 0.38 7.61
C GLY A 181 3.23 -0.93 7.38
N THR A 182 4.48 -0.80 6.94
CA THR A 182 5.38 -1.95 6.69
C THR A 182 6.70 -1.82 7.44
N GLN A 183 6.72 -0.91 8.42
CA GLN A 183 7.87 -0.60 9.24
C GLN A 183 7.82 -1.44 10.52
N PRO A 184 8.97 -1.74 11.16
CA PRO A 184 9.02 -2.66 12.30
C PRO A 184 8.14 -2.24 13.50
N ASP A 185 7.76 -0.96 13.57
CA ASP A 185 6.95 -0.39 14.63
C ASP A 185 5.43 -0.46 14.37
N VAL A 186 4.95 -1.02 13.25
CA VAL A 186 3.53 -0.99 12.85
C VAL A 186 2.58 -1.49 13.96
N PHE A 187 2.89 -2.60 14.63
CA PHE A 187 2.03 -3.15 15.68
C PHE A 187 2.01 -2.27 16.93
N SER A 188 3.15 -1.64 17.26
CA SER A 188 3.21 -0.65 18.35
C SER A 188 2.43 0.63 18.01
N MET A 189 2.44 1.06 16.75
CA MET A 189 1.64 2.20 16.28
C MET A 189 0.14 1.89 16.39
N MET A 190 -0.28 0.72 15.92
CA MET A 190 -1.68 0.29 16.03
C MET A 190 -2.12 0.16 17.50
N ALA A 191 -1.25 -0.37 18.36
CA ALA A 191 -1.50 -0.44 19.80
C ALA A 191 -1.63 0.96 20.41
N ALA A 192 -0.77 1.92 20.05
CA ALA A 192 -0.86 3.29 20.55
C ALA A 192 -2.20 3.95 20.15
N GLU A 193 -2.61 3.81 18.89
CA GLU A 193 -3.90 4.33 18.40
C GLU A 193 -5.09 3.72 19.14
N ARG A 194 -5.00 2.42 19.44
CA ARG A 194 -6.03 1.72 20.19
C ARG A 194 -6.23 2.24 21.62
N HIS A 195 -5.18 2.79 22.23
CA HIS A 195 -5.23 3.37 23.58
C HIS A 195 -5.54 4.87 23.57
N ARG A 196 -5.68 5.51 22.39
CA ARG A 196 -6.04 6.92 22.34
C ARG A 196 -7.49 7.13 22.80
N PRO A 197 -7.78 8.18 23.59
CA PRO A 197 -9.15 8.50 24.00
C PRO A 197 -10.14 8.73 22.85
N SER A 198 -9.64 9.06 21.66
CA SER A 198 -10.43 9.26 20.44
C SER A 198 -10.86 7.95 19.79
N PHE A 199 -10.24 6.81 20.11
CA PHE A 199 -10.57 5.52 19.52
C PHE A 199 -11.61 4.76 20.33
N ASP A 200 -12.70 4.39 19.66
CA ASP A 200 -13.72 3.48 20.18
C ASP A 200 -13.78 2.23 19.31
N VAL A 201 -13.48 1.07 19.90
CA VAL A 201 -13.51 -0.23 19.22
C VAL A 201 -14.92 -0.68 18.84
N THR A 202 -15.95 -0.14 19.51
CA THR A 202 -17.36 -0.46 19.21
C THR A 202 -17.85 0.29 17.97
N GLN A 203 -17.18 1.39 17.59
CA GLN A 203 -17.45 2.11 16.34
C GLN A 203 -16.99 1.30 15.13
N PRO A 204 -17.91 0.73 14.32
CA PRO A 204 -17.54 -0.26 13.31
C PRO A 204 -16.65 0.29 12.18
N THR A 205 -16.72 1.59 11.90
CA THR A 205 -15.87 2.22 10.88
C THR A 205 -14.42 2.32 11.34
N TRP A 206 -14.18 2.71 12.59
CA TRP A 206 -12.83 2.84 13.13
C TRP A 206 -12.20 1.50 13.44
N ALA A 207 -12.95 0.56 14.01
CA ALA A 207 -12.47 -0.81 14.20
C ALA A 207 -12.04 -1.44 12.88
N ARG A 208 -12.86 -1.35 11.82
CA ARG A 208 -12.47 -1.86 10.50
C ARG A 208 -11.25 -1.15 9.94
N ALA A 209 -11.16 0.18 10.10
CA ALA A 209 -10.04 0.96 9.60
C ALA A 209 -8.72 0.63 10.31
N LEU A 210 -8.74 0.35 11.62
CA LEU A 210 -7.54 0.01 12.37
C LEU A 210 -7.14 -1.47 12.20
N PHE A 211 -8.09 -2.41 12.13
CA PHE A 211 -7.73 -3.84 12.18
C PHE A 211 -7.66 -4.53 10.82
N LEU A 212 -8.57 -4.21 9.89
CA LEU A 212 -8.67 -4.98 8.64
C LEU A 212 -7.61 -4.69 7.58
N PRO A 213 -6.91 -3.54 7.53
CA PRO A 213 -5.80 -3.38 6.59
C PRO A 213 -4.69 -4.42 6.79
N MET A 214 -4.49 -4.90 8.03
CA MET A 214 -3.50 -5.93 8.32
C MET A 214 -3.84 -7.27 7.64
N ALA A 215 -5.13 -7.57 7.40
CA ALA A 215 -5.57 -8.80 6.74
C ALA A 215 -5.07 -8.94 5.29
N VAL A 216 -4.68 -7.82 4.65
CA VAL A 216 -4.12 -7.80 3.30
C VAL A 216 -2.67 -7.30 3.27
N ASN A 217 -2.08 -7.03 4.43
CA ASN A 217 -0.69 -6.60 4.56
C ASN A 217 0.20 -7.84 4.69
N ASN A 218 0.35 -8.60 3.60
CA ASN A 218 1.05 -9.89 3.62
C ASN A 218 2.50 -9.77 4.15
N LYS A 219 3.14 -8.62 3.91
CA LYS A 219 4.48 -8.31 4.40
C LYS A 219 4.59 -8.37 5.93
N MET A 220 3.58 -7.84 6.64
CA MET A 220 3.60 -7.78 8.11
C MET A 220 2.82 -8.95 8.73
N LEU A 221 1.71 -9.37 8.14
CA LEU A 221 0.85 -10.40 8.70
C LEU A 221 1.51 -11.78 8.77
N TRP A 222 2.23 -12.19 7.72
CA TRP A 222 2.83 -13.53 7.63
C TRP A 222 4.22 -13.62 8.28
N THR A 223 4.46 -12.76 9.27
CA THR A 223 5.58 -12.86 10.23
C THR A 223 5.09 -13.52 11.52
N ASP A 224 6.00 -14.03 12.36
CA ASP A 224 5.62 -14.61 13.65
C ASP A 224 4.87 -13.61 14.55
N GLU A 225 5.31 -12.34 14.53
CA GLU A 225 4.66 -11.23 15.23
C GLU A 225 3.25 -10.96 14.66
N GLY A 226 3.11 -10.90 13.33
CA GLY A 226 1.83 -10.64 12.67
C GLY A 226 0.79 -11.73 12.89
N ILE A 227 1.20 -13.00 12.83
CA ILE A 227 0.33 -14.15 13.14
C ILE A 227 -0.11 -14.08 14.61
N SER A 228 0.83 -13.84 15.53
CA SER A 228 0.54 -13.73 16.96
C SER A 228 -0.39 -12.56 17.28
N TRP A 229 -0.13 -11.38 16.70
CA TRP A 229 -0.97 -10.20 16.80
C TRP A 229 -2.39 -10.47 16.29
N SER A 230 -2.52 -11.12 15.13
CA SER A 230 -3.82 -11.42 14.52
C SER A 230 -4.62 -12.40 15.39
N ALA A 231 -3.97 -13.46 15.89
CA ALA A 231 -4.60 -14.43 16.78
C ALA A 231 -5.10 -13.80 18.09
N ALA A 232 -4.30 -12.93 18.71
CA ALA A 232 -4.70 -12.18 19.91
C ALA A 232 -5.87 -11.23 19.62
N THR A 233 -5.77 -10.46 18.53
CA THR A 233 -6.79 -9.50 18.10
C THR A 233 -8.12 -10.17 17.79
N VAL A 234 -8.13 -11.32 17.12
CA VAL A 234 -9.37 -12.08 16.85
C VAL A 234 -10.04 -12.54 18.14
N LYS A 235 -9.29 -13.11 19.08
CA LYS A 235 -9.82 -13.58 20.38
C LYS A 235 -10.48 -12.44 21.16
N GLU A 236 -9.84 -11.28 21.13
CA GLU A 236 -10.30 -10.10 21.84
C GLU A 236 -11.49 -9.41 21.18
N LEU A 237 -11.48 -9.29 19.85
CA LEU A 237 -12.57 -8.65 19.11
C LEU A 237 -13.80 -9.55 18.98
N ALA A 238 -13.68 -10.87 19.09
CA ALA A 238 -14.81 -11.80 18.95
C ALA A 238 -16.05 -11.41 19.79
N PRO A 239 -15.94 -11.09 21.10
CA PRO A 239 -17.08 -10.67 21.91
C PRO A 239 -17.56 -9.22 21.67
N ILE A 240 -16.73 -8.36 21.08
CA ILE A 240 -16.99 -6.91 20.96
C ILE A 240 -17.47 -6.54 19.54
N ASN A 241 -16.85 -7.12 18.53
CA ASN A 241 -17.02 -6.82 17.11
C ASN A 241 -16.77 -8.09 16.27
N ALA A 242 -17.70 -9.04 16.38
CA ALA A 242 -17.63 -10.35 15.73
C ALA A 242 -17.41 -10.27 14.20
N THR A 243 -17.97 -9.26 13.52
CA THR A 243 -17.78 -9.04 12.08
C THR A 243 -16.34 -8.73 11.73
N THR A 244 -15.68 -7.86 12.50
CA THR A 244 -14.26 -7.52 12.27
C THR A 244 -13.37 -8.72 12.61
N ALA A 245 -13.65 -9.40 13.73
CA ALA A 245 -12.93 -10.61 14.11
C ALA A 245 -13.03 -11.72 13.04
N SER A 246 -14.23 -11.99 12.52
CA SER A 246 -14.46 -12.98 11.46
C SER A 246 -13.70 -12.63 10.17
N ARG A 247 -13.72 -11.35 9.76
CA ARG A 247 -12.98 -10.92 8.55
C ARG A 247 -11.48 -11.04 8.71
N LEU A 248 -10.93 -10.73 9.89
CA LEU A 248 -9.51 -10.90 10.17
C LEU A 248 -9.14 -12.40 10.19
N LEU A 249 -9.96 -13.24 10.82
CA LEU A 249 -9.79 -14.69 10.87
C LEU A 249 -9.81 -15.34 9.47
N ASN A 250 -10.62 -14.83 8.54
CA ASN A 250 -10.68 -15.32 7.16
C ASN A 250 -9.35 -15.24 6.41
N THR A 251 -8.38 -14.45 6.89
CA THR A 251 -7.04 -14.44 6.30
C THR A 251 -6.36 -15.81 6.41
N PHE A 252 -6.72 -16.60 7.42
CA PHE A 252 -6.18 -17.94 7.65
C PHE A 252 -6.99 -19.05 6.97
N GLN A 253 -7.97 -18.74 6.11
CA GLN A 253 -8.83 -19.75 5.47
C GLN A 253 -8.06 -20.78 4.61
N HIS A 254 -6.83 -20.47 4.22
CA HIS A 254 -6.00 -21.29 3.35
C HIS A 254 -4.69 -21.79 4.01
N VAL A 255 -4.60 -21.76 5.35
CA VAL A 255 -3.38 -22.17 6.08
C VAL A 255 -2.91 -23.60 5.77
N ALA A 256 -3.84 -24.51 5.47
CA ALA A 256 -3.50 -25.88 5.08
C ALA A 256 -2.77 -26.00 3.73
N MET A 257 -2.78 -24.93 2.92
CA MET A 257 -2.12 -24.86 1.61
C MET A 257 -0.86 -23.98 1.66
N LEU A 258 -0.40 -23.53 2.83
CA LEU A 258 0.84 -22.77 2.94
C LEU A 258 2.02 -23.57 2.37
N ARG A 259 3.00 -22.85 1.81
CA ARG A 259 4.26 -23.45 1.43
C ARG A 259 4.90 -24.09 2.68
N PRO A 260 5.29 -25.38 2.64
CA PRO A 260 6.05 -25.98 3.72
C PRO A 260 7.37 -25.20 3.95
N PRO A 261 7.86 -25.14 5.20
CA PRO A 261 9.14 -24.50 5.52
C PRO A 261 10.32 -25.14 4.79
#